data_AF-A0A7S2K699-F1
#
_entry.id   AF-A0A7S2K699-F1
#
_cell.length_a   1.000
_cell.length_b   1.000
_cell.length_c   1.000
_cell.angle_alpha   90.00
_cell.angle_beta   90.00
_cell.angle_gamma   90.00
#
_symmetry.space_group_name_H-M   'P 1'
#
loop_
_entity.id
_entity.type
_entity.pdbx_description
1 polymer ?
#
loop_
_entity_poly.entity_id
_entity_poly.type
_entity_poly.pdbx_seq_one_letter_code
_entity_poly.pdbx_strand_id
1 'polypeptide(L)'
;RVLDWREHRPIVVTAVKNQGYCGSCWAFAAAEVLESRIAIATGKLFSLSPQQIVSCTPNPNKCGGSGGCGGAIEKLAFDFVKRNGIVSEWTYPYTSFEDKNVACLPLEYPRTPVAGIKGFAGVPPNHALSLLEAVQDGPLTASVAANKWGPYETGIFPRADCDWIINHAVVLMGYGEQNCVSYWLIRNSWGPTWGEHGYIRLERARAPEHEKCGWDTDPMAGSACETPPDGSNPPTKVWVCGTCG
;
A
#
# COMPACT_ATOMS: atom_id res chain seq x y z
N ARG A 1 -2.05 22.13 -9.06
CA ARG A 1 -2.19 21.95 -7.60
C ARG A 1 -1.19 20.87 -7.19
N VAL A 2 -0.44 21.09 -6.11
CA VAL A 2 0.55 20.13 -5.59
C VAL A 2 0.11 19.74 -4.18
N LEU A 3 0.21 18.46 -3.85
CA LEU A 3 -0.01 17.92 -2.53
C LEU A 3 1.14 16.96 -2.23
N ASP A 4 1.80 17.17 -1.10
CA ASP A 4 2.80 16.26 -0.56
C ASP A 4 2.56 16.16 0.95
N TRP A 5 2.08 15.02 1.44
CA TRP A 5 1.80 14.84 2.87
C TRP A 5 3.04 14.97 3.76
N ARG A 6 4.25 14.76 3.22
CA ARG A 6 5.52 14.94 3.95
C ARG A 6 5.76 16.40 4.27
N GLU A 7 5.36 17.30 3.39
CA GLU A 7 5.55 18.76 3.54
C GLU A 7 4.31 19.43 4.13
N HIS A 8 3.13 18.99 3.70
CA HIS A 8 1.84 19.55 4.10
C HIS A 8 1.56 19.34 5.59
N ARG A 9 1.87 18.15 6.12
CA ARG A 9 1.71 17.85 7.54
C ARG A 9 2.75 16.80 8.00
N PRO A 10 4.03 17.16 8.14
CA PRO A 10 5.12 16.22 8.41
C PRO A 10 4.89 15.35 9.67
N ILE A 11 4.19 15.91 10.68
CA ILE A 11 3.88 15.24 11.94
C ILE A 11 2.91 14.04 11.81
N VAL A 12 2.39 13.75 10.62
CA VAL A 12 1.56 12.56 10.36
C VAL A 12 2.27 11.49 9.54
N VAL A 13 3.56 11.66 9.22
CA VAL A 13 4.29 10.74 8.35
C VAL A 13 5.47 10.13 9.12
N THR A 14 5.52 8.79 9.21
CA THR A 14 6.66 8.07 9.79
C THR A 14 7.84 7.99 8.82
N ALA A 15 9.01 7.58 9.29
CA ALA A 15 10.15 7.27 8.40
C ALA A 15 9.85 6.06 7.50
N VAL A 16 10.38 6.07 6.28
CA VAL A 16 10.28 4.96 5.32
C VAL A 16 10.82 3.67 5.93
N LYS A 17 10.07 2.58 5.76
CA LYS A 17 10.43 1.25 6.26
C LYS A 17 11.00 0.34 5.16
N ASN A 18 11.47 -0.84 5.55
CA ASN A 18 12.00 -1.84 4.63
C ASN A 18 11.40 -3.22 4.90
N GLN A 19 10.67 -3.76 3.92
CA GLN A 19 10.03 -5.07 3.99
C GLN A 19 11.02 -6.24 3.80
N GLY A 20 12.22 -5.97 3.26
CA GLY A 20 13.20 -6.99 2.91
C GLY A 20 12.71 -7.88 1.76
N TYR A 21 12.99 -9.17 1.86
CA TYR A 21 12.68 -10.19 0.85
C TYR A 21 11.27 -10.77 0.97
N CYS A 22 10.57 -10.48 2.06
CA CYS A 22 9.22 -10.95 2.30
C CYS A 22 8.21 -10.19 1.43
N GLY A 23 7.27 -10.90 0.81
CA GLY A 23 6.13 -10.33 0.07
C GLY A 23 5.06 -9.73 0.99
N SER A 24 5.46 -8.81 1.87
CA SER A 24 4.64 -8.18 2.90
C SER A 24 4.25 -6.73 2.60
N CYS A 25 4.44 -6.26 1.36
CA CYS A 25 4.09 -4.90 0.93
C CYS A 25 2.67 -4.48 1.35
N TRP A 26 1.70 -5.39 1.25
CA TRP A 26 0.31 -5.20 1.67
C TRP A 26 0.17 -4.81 3.16
N ALA A 27 1.00 -5.41 4.02
CA ALA A 27 1.03 -5.13 5.44
C ALA A 27 1.72 -3.80 5.75
N PHE A 28 2.81 -3.49 5.03
CA PHE A 28 3.51 -2.21 5.16
C PHE A 28 2.64 -1.04 4.70
N ALA A 29 2.05 -1.13 3.51
CA ALA A 29 1.18 -0.10 2.97
C ALA A 29 -0.02 0.16 3.91
N ALA A 30 -0.65 -0.91 4.42
CA ALA A 30 -1.74 -0.78 5.39
C ALA A 30 -1.28 -0.12 6.69
N ALA A 31 -0.15 -0.57 7.28
CA ALA A 31 0.38 0.01 8.51
C ALA A 31 0.71 1.50 8.34
N GLU A 32 1.42 1.89 7.28
CA GLU A 32 1.85 3.27 7.05
C GLU A 32 0.67 4.23 6.74
N VAL A 33 -0.37 3.73 6.07
CA VAL A 33 -1.63 4.50 5.91
C VAL A 33 -2.37 4.64 7.23
N LEU A 34 -2.43 3.58 8.05
CA LEU A 34 -3.03 3.64 9.37
C LEU A 34 -2.30 4.65 10.27
N GLU A 35 -0.96 4.65 10.27
CA GLU A 35 -0.15 5.62 11.00
C GLU A 35 -0.56 7.05 10.65
N SER A 36 -0.63 7.34 9.35
CA SER A 36 -0.96 8.67 8.84
C SER A 36 -2.41 9.05 9.17
N ARG A 37 -3.37 8.17 8.90
CA ARG A 37 -4.80 8.44 9.13
C ARG A 37 -5.14 8.57 10.61
N ILE A 38 -4.53 7.76 11.48
CA ILE A 38 -4.68 7.88 12.94
C ILE A 38 -4.06 9.18 13.43
N ALA A 39 -2.87 9.54 12.96
CA ALA A 39 -2.23 10.80 13.34
C ALA A 39 -3.05 12.02 12.87
N ILE A 40 -3.65 11.94 11.67
CA ILE A 40 -4.56 12.98 11.18
C ILE A 40 -5.76 13.14 12.12
N ALA A 41 -6.41 12.03 12.50
CA ALA A 41 -7.63 12.03 13.28
C ALA A 41 -7.42 12.32 14.78
N THR A 42 -6.28 11.93 15.35
CA THR A 42 -6.05 11.95 16.81
C THR A 42 -4.95 12.91 17.25
N GLY A 43 -4.12 13.39 16.32
CA GLY A 43 -2.91 14.16 16.62
C GLY A 43 -1.75 13.32 17.18
N LYS A 44 -1.89 11.99 17.26
CA LYS A 44 -0.85 11.09 17.76
C LYS A 44 -0.28 10.24 16.63
N LEU A 45 1.02 10.37 16.38
CA LEU A 45 1.75 9.53 15.45
C LEU A 45 2.33 8.32 16.18
N PHE A 46 1.98 7.13 15.70
CA PHE A 46 2.56 5.87 16.15
C PHE A 46 3.40 5.28 15.03
N SER A 47 4.44 4.51 15.38
CA SER A 47 5.04 3.54 14.45
C SER A 47 4.35 2.20 14.71
N LEU A 48 3.53 1.75 13.78
CA LEU A 48 2.67 0.58 13.89
C LEU A 48 3.38 -0.66 13.30
N SER A 49 3.07 -1.84 13.86
CA SER A 49 3.71 -3.10 13.51
C SER A 49 3.15 -3.73 12.24
N PRO A 50 3.90 -3.77 11.12
CA PRO A 50 3.55 -4.59 9.97
C PRO A 50 3.68 -6.07 10.31
N GLN A 51 4.57 -6.46 11.25
CA GLN A 51 4.76 -7.85 11.65
C GLN A 51 3.48 -8.47 12.21
N GLN A 52 2.75 -7.74 13.05
CA GLN A 52 1.46 -8.21 13.57
C GLN A 52 0.51 -8.51 12.41
N ILE A 53 0.44 -7.64 11.40
CA ILE A 53 -0.41 -7.83 10.23
C ILE A 53 0.03 -9.08 9.45
N VAL A 54 1.32 -9.20 9.13
CA VAL A 54 1.91 -10.35 8.41
C VAL A 54 1.61 -11.66 9.12
N SER A 55 1.87 -11.73 10.43
CA SER A 55 1.79 -12.98 11.19
C SER A 55 0.36 -13.39 11.54
N CYS A 56 -0.56 -12.43 11.72
CA CYS A 56 -1.86 -12.70 12.34
C CYS A 56 -3.08 -12.52 11.43
N THR A 57 -2.93 -11.92 10.26
CA THR A 57 -4.08 -11.69 9.36
C THR A 57 -4.48 -12.99 8.66
N PRO A 58 -5.73 -13.46 8.81
CA PRO A 58 -6.22 -14.61 8.07
C PRO A 58 -6.37 -14.29 6.57
N ASN A 59 -5.93 -15.21 5.72
CA ASN A 59 -6.18 -15.17 4.27
C ASN A 59 -6.82 -16.48 3.77
N PRO A 60 -8.02 -16.84 4.26
CA PRO A 60 -8.64 -18.13 3.93
C PRO A 60 -8.94 -18.29 2.44
N ASN A 61 -9.19 -17.17 1.76
CA ASN A 61 -9.57 -17.13 0.36
C ASN A 61 -8.37 -16.98 -0.59
N LYS A 62 -7.15 -16.93 -0.04
CA LYS A 62 -5.89 -16.71 -0.76
C LYS A 62 -5.97 -15.52 -1.73
N CYS A 63 -6.44 -14.39 -1.21
CA CYS A 63 -6.50 -13.13 -1.94
C CYS A 63 -5.12 -12.51 -2.05
N GLY A 64 -4.65 -12.23 -3.26
CA GLY A 64 -3.34 -11.62 -3.54
C GLY A 64 -2.15 -12.45 -3.07
N GLY A 65 -2.32 -13.77 -2.92
CA GLY A 65 -1.29 -14.68 -2.42
C GLY A 65 -1.74 -15.60 -1.29
N SER A 66 -0.78 -16.22 -0.60
CA SER A 66 -1.03 -17.23 0.45
C SER A 66 -1.09 -16.67 1.87
N GLY A 67 -0.88 -15.36 2.05
CA GLY A 67 -0.74 -14.72 3.35
C GLY A 67 0.72 -14.58 3.81
N GLY A 68 0.94 -13.77 4.84
CA GLY A 68 2.28 -13.49 5.35
C GLY A 68 3.22 -12.94 4.27
N CYS A 69 4.38 -13.58 4.11
CA CYS A 69 5.35 -13.27 3.05
C CYS A 69 4.96 -13.77 1.67
N GLY A 70 3.96 -14.66 1.56
CA GLY A 70 3.46 -15.15 0.28
C GLY A 70 2.46 -14.21 -0.38
N GLY A 71 2.35 -12.95 0.06
CA GLY A 71 1.43 -11.94 -0.47
C GLY A 71 0.03 -12.02 0.11
N ALA A 72 -0.60 -10.85 0.26
CA ALA A 72 -2.03 -10.71 0.49
C ALA A 72 -2.49 -9.32 0.01
N ILE A 73 -3.77 -8.97 0.26
CA ILE A 73 -4.33 -7.65 -0.07
C ILE A 73 -4.52 -6.78 1.18
N GLU A 74 -4.41 -5.46 1.02
CA GLU A 74 -4.50 -4.45 2.10
C GLU A 74 -5.87 -4.48 2.80
N LYS A 75 -6.93 -4.86 2.07
CA LYS A 75 -8.28 -5.03 2.63
C LYS A 75 -8.31 -6.02 3.80
N LEU A 76 -7.53 -7.10 3.73
CA LEU A 76 -7.45 -8.08 4.82
C LEU A 76 -6.74 -7.48 6.05
N ALA A 77 -5.69 -6.68 5.83
CA ALA A 77 -5.00 -5.97 6.91
C ALA A 77 -5.96 -5.00 7.63
N PHE A 78 -6.72 -4.19 6.89
CA PHE A 78 -7.67 -3.26 7.50
C PHE A 78 -8.78 -3.97 8.27
N ASP A 79 -9.32 -5.07 7.74
CA ASP A 79 -10.33 -5.85 8.44
C ASP A 79 -9.77 -6.51 9.72
N PHE A 80 -8.53 -7.01 9.67
CA PHE A 80 -7.83 -7.52 10.86
C PHE A 80 -7.66 -6.43 11.92
N VAL A 81 -7.15 -5.25 11.55
CA VAL A 81 -6.93 -4.14 12.49
C VAL A 81 -8.24 -3.59 13.05
N LYS A 82 -9.31 -3.57 12.25
CA LYS A 82 -10.65 -3.18 12.72
C LYS A 82 -11.12 -4.08 13.88
N ARG A 83 -10.84 -5.38 13.81
CA ARG A 83 -11.30 -6.37 14.81
C ARG A 83 -10.40 -6.46 16.04
N ASN A 84 -9.09 -6.32 15.85
CA ASN A 84 -8.10 -6.64 16.89
C ASN A 84 -7.33 -5.42 17.40
N GLY A 85 -7.42 -4.28 16.71
CA GLY A 85 -6.49 -3.18 16.89
C GLY A 85 -5.10 -3.52 16.36
N ILE A 86 -4.19 -2.56 16.49
CA ILE A 86 -2.81 -2.68 16.01
C ILE A 86 -1.82 -2.22 17.08
N VAL A 87 -0.76 -2.98 17.27
CA VAL A 87 0.30 -2.73 18.24
C VAL A 87 1.40 -1.86 17.63
N SER A 88 2.25 -1.31 18.50
CA SER A 88 3.43 -0.56 18.10
C SER A 88 4.51 -1.49 17.56
N GLU A 89 5.25 -1.04 16.54
CA GLU A 89 6.45 -1.69 16.02
C GLU A 89 7.45 -2.03 17.14
N TRP A 90 7.57 -1.16 18.14
CA TRP A 90 8.47 -1.38 19.29
C TRP A 90 8.12 -2.61 20.14
N THR A 91 6.84 -2.97 20.21
CA THR A 91 6.35 -4.10 21.03
C THR A 91 6.21 -5.39 20.23
N TYR A 92 6.20 -5.28 18.90
CA TYR A 92 6.13 -6.40 17.97
C TYR A 92 6.95 -6.06 16.71
N PRO A 93 8.28 -6.17 16.78
CA PRO A 93 9.17 -5.72 15.72
C PRO A 93 9.10 -6.61 14.47
N TYR A 94 9.44 -6.02 13.33
CA TYR A 94 9.53 -6.73 12.06
C TYR A 94 10.71 -7.71 12.03
N THR A 95 10.39 -8.98 11.80
CA THR A 95 11.31 -10.13 11.81
C THR A 95 11.17 -11.00 10.56
N SER A 96 10.14 -10.76 9.74
CA SER A 96 9.93 -11.44 8.46
C SER A 96 10.86 -10.96 7.34
N PHE A 97 11.76 -10.00 7.59
CA PHE A 97 12.64 -9.38 6.59
C PHE A 97 13.36 -10.36 5.64
N GLU A 98 13.78 -11.53 6.14
CA GLU A 98 14.47 -12.57 5.35
C GLU A 98 13.50 -13.62 4.79
N ASP A 99 12.32 -13.21 4.36
CA ASP A 99 11.27 -14.09 3.81
C ASP A 99 10.83 -15.21 4.77
N LYS A 100 10.65 -14.85 6.04
CA LYS A 100 10.26 -15.79 7.11
C LYS A 100 8.85 -15.52 7.59
N ASN A 101 7.94 -16.47 7.39
CA ASN A 101 6.65 -16.46 8.07
C ASN A 101 6.84 -16.83 9.55
N VAL A 102 6.56 -15.87 10.42
CA VAL A 102 6.63 -16.04 11.88
C VAL A 102 5.23 -16.23 12.44
N ALA A 103 5.09 -17.13 13.42
CA ALA A 103 3.81 -17.39 14.08
C ALA A 103 3.20 -16.10 14.68
N CYS A 104 1.87 -16.01 14.64
CA CYS A 104 1.15 -14.96 15.33
C CYS A 104 1.36 -15.07 16.85
N LEU A 105 1.86 -14.00 17.45
CA LEU A 105 2.00 -13.90 18.91
C LEU A 105 0.72 -13.33 19.53
N PRO A 106 0.34 -13.77 20.74
CA PRO A 106 -0.83 -13.26 21.44
C PRO A 106 -0.68 -11.77 21.79
N LEU A 107 -1.82 -11.06 21.78
CA LEU A 107 -1.93 -9.65 22.15
C LEU A 107 -2.03 -9.48 23.67
N GLU A 108 -0.92 -9.74 24.34
CA GLU A 108 -0.72 -9.59 25.79
C GLU A 108 0.48 -8.67 26.07
N TYR A 109 0.59 -8.10 27.27
CA TYR A 109 1.69 -7.19 27.60
C TYR A 109 3.07 -7.81 27.25
N PRO A 110 3.92 -7.12 26.48
CA PRO A 110 3.83 -5.71 26.07
C PRO A 110 3.09 -5.42 24.74
N ARG A 111 2.57 -6.43 24.03
CA ARG A 111 1.83 -6.33 22.75
C ARG A 111 0.37 -5.90 22.93
N THR A 112 0.15 -4.80 23.63
CA THR A 112 -1.17 -4.18 23.75
C THR A 112 -1.45 -3.26 22.56
N PRO A 113 -2.62 -3.35 21.89
CA PRO A 113 -2.97 -2.45 20.80
C PRO A 113 -2.89 -0.97 21.22
N VAL A 114 -2.21 -0.16 20.40
CA VAL A 114 -2.05 1.30 20.62
C VAL A 114 -3.03 2.11 19.79
N ALA A 115 -3.60 1.51 18.75
CA ALA A 115 -4.58 2.13 17.88
C ALA A 115 -5.52 1.09 17.25
N GLY A 116 -6.54 1.58 16.54
CA GLY A 116 -7.48 0.77 15.78
C GLY A 116 -8.36 1.65 14.89
N ILE A 117 -9.16 1.03 14.03
CA ILE A 117 -10.07 1.73 13.12
C ILE A 117 -11.50 1.26 13.32
N LYS A 118 -12.47 2.15 13.04
CA LYS A 118 -13.89 1.80 13.03
C LYS A 118 -14.32 1.14 11.72
N GLY A 119 -13.60 1.42 10.63
CA GLY A 119 -13.89 0.91 9.30
C GLY A 119 -12.92 1.46 8.26
N PHE A 120 -13.09 1.01 7.02
CA PHE A 120 -12.35 1.43 5.85
C PHE A 120 -13.30 1.43 4.64
N ALA A 121 -12.94 2.18 3.60
CA ALA A 121 -13.67 2.25 2.34
C ALA A 121 -12.68 2.25 1.17
N GLY A 122 -13.11 1.71 0.03
CA GLY A 122 -12.37 1.79 -1.22
C GLY A 122 -12.75 3.03 -2.01
N VAL A 123 -11.79 3.60 -2.72
CA VAL A 123 -12.06 4.55 -3.81
C VAL A 123 -12.61 3.75 -5.00
N PRO A 124 -13.56 4.28 -5.78
CA PRO A 124 -14.02 3.62 -6.99
C PRO A 124 -12.82 3.23 -7.88
N PRO A 125 -12.71 1.97 -8.30
CA PRO A 125 -11.58 1.51 -9.11
C PRO A 125 -11.56 2.27 -10.43
N ASN A 126 -10.37 2.47 -10.99
CA ASN A 126 -10.17 3.07 -12.31
C ASN A 126 -10.74 4.50 -12.44
N HIS A 127 -10.90 5.22 -11.33
CA HIS A 127 -11.46 6.57 -11.31
C HIS A 127 -10.47 7.59 -10.74
N ALA A 128 -9.57 8.08 -11.59
CA ALA A 128 -8.46 8.96 -11.20
C ALA A 128 -8.91 10.24 -10.47
N LEU A 129 -10.07 10.80 -10.82
CA LEU A 129 -10.60 11.99 -10.14
C LEU A 129 -10.98 11.69 -8.68
N SER A 130 -11.63 10.55 -8.41
CA SER A 130 -11.94 10.16 -7.04
C SER A 130 -10.68 9.84 -6.24
N LEU A 131 -9.63 9.33 -6.89
CA LEU A 131 -8.33 9.12 -6.24
C LEU A 131 -7.66 10.45 -5.88
N LEU A 132 -7.68 11.43 -6.80
CA LEU A 132 -7.21 12.80 -6.56
C LEU A 132 -7.95 13.48 -5.41
N GLU A 133 -9.27 13.28 -5.31
CA GLU A 133 -10.09 13.82 -4.22
C GLU A 133 -9.76 13.13 -2.89
N ALA A 134 -9.77 11.79 -2.87
CA ALA A 134 -9.59 11.04 -1.63
C ALA A 134 -8.20 11.19 -0.97
N VAL A 135 -7.15 11.44 -1.76
CA VAL A 135 -5.80 11.67 -1.21
C VAL A 135 -5.66 13.03 -0.53
N GLN A 136 -6.53 14.00 -0.85
CA GLN A 136 -6.56 15.30 -0.17
C GLN A 136 -7.00 15.17 1.30
N ASP A 137 -7.70 14.10 1.66
CA ASP A 137 -8.12 13.81 3.04
C ASP A 137 -7.06 13.04 3.85
N GLY A 138 -6.01 12.53 3.19
CA GLY A 138 -4.93 11.77 3.81
C GLY A 138 -4.28 10.76 2.85
N PRO A 139 -3.14 10.15 3.22
CA PRO A 139 -2.55 9.07 2.45
C PRO A 139 -3.49 7.88 2.25
N LEU A 140 -3.32 7.14 1.15
CA LEU A 140 -4.14 5.99 0.76
C LEU A 140 -3.25 4.80 0.40
N THR A 141 -3.75 3.57 0.57
CA THR A 141 -3.10 2.41 -0.07
C THR A 141 -3.44 2.42 -1.55
N ALA A 142 -2.48 2.07 -2.39
CA ALA A 142 -2.68 1.83 -3.81
C ALA A 142 -1.95 0.56 -4.22
N SER A 143 -2.55 -0.20 -5.13
CA SER A 143 -1.92 -1.38 -5.73
C SER A 143 -1.39 -0.99 -7.10
N VAL A 144 -0.17 -1.43 -7.43
CA VAL A 144 0.57 -1.04 -8.63
C VAL A 144 1.34 -2.24 -9.20
N ALA A 145 1.71 -2.14 -10.47
CA ALA A 145 2.69 -2.98 -11.12
C ALA A 145 4.12 -2.43 -10.89
N ALA A 146 4.90 -3.10 -10.04
CA ALA A 146 6.22 -2.59 -9.62
C ALA A 146 7.41 -3.38 -10.20
N ASN A 147 7.20 -4.33 -11.12
CA ASN A 147 8.27 -5.20 -11.65
C ASN A 147 9.50 -4.45 -12.18
N LYS A 148 9.27 -3.27 -12.79
CA LYS A 148 10.31 -2.47 -13.43
C LYS A 148 10.86 -1.34 -12.55
N TRP A 149 10.44 -1.28 -11.28
CA TRP A 149 10.83 -0.21 -10.35
C TRP A 149 12.20 -0.42 -9.72
N GLY A 150 12.72 -1.65 -9.71
CA GLY A 150 14.01 -1.99 -9.09
C GLY A 150 15.15 -0.99 -9.36
N PRO A 151 15.43 -0.61 -10.62
CA PRO A 151 16.52 0.31 -10.97
C PRO A 151 16.17 1.80 -10.80
N TYR A 152 14.98 2.17 -10.33
CA TYR A 152 14.61 3.58 -10.17
C TYR A 152 15.42 4.27 -9.06
N GLU A 153 16.00 5.41 -9.39
CA GLU A 153 16.77 6.24 -8.45
C GLU A 153 16.15 7.64 -8.27
N THR A 154 15.77 8.30 -9.37
CA THR A 154 15.21 9.67 -9.33
C THR A 154 14.43 10.00 -10.60
N GLY A 155 13.66 11.11 -10.55
CA GLY A 155 12.89 11.63 -11.68
C GLY A 155 11.43 11.19 -11.64
N ILE A 156 10.68 11.56 -12.69
CA ILE A 156 9.33 11.05 -12.88
C ILE A 156 9.44 9.75 -13.67
N PHE A 157 9.07 8.63 -13.03
CA PHE A 157 9.06 7.31 -13.64
C PHE A 157 8.05 7.30 -14.80
N PRO A 158 8.51 7.03 -16.03
CA PRO A 158 7.68 7.20 -17.21
C PRO A 158 6.68 6.07 -17.32
N ARG A 159 5.51 6.40 -17.81
CA ARG A 159 4.43 5.44 -18.02
C ARG A 159 4.80 4.31 -18.99
N ALA A 160 5.65 4.58 -19.97
CA ALA A 160 6.08 3.59 -20.96
C ALA A 160 6.83 2.41 -20.34
N ASP A 161 7.43 2.63 -19.16
CA ASP A 161 8.22 1.63 -18.44
C ASP A 161 7.39 0.86 -17.41
N CYS A 162 6.06 0.98 -17.45
CA CYS A 162 5.16 0.20 -16.63
C CYS A 162 4.67 -1.08 -17.33
N ASP A 163 4.15 -2.02 -16.56
CA ASP A 163 3.28 -3.09 -17.05
C ASP A 163 1.88 -2.98 -16.39
N TRP A 164 1.02 -3.98 -16.58
CA TRP A 164 -0.36 -4.00 -16.08
C TRP A 164 -0.59 -5.07 -15.00
N ILE A 165 0.44 -5.82 -14.61
CA ILE A 165 0.33 -6.91 -13.65
C ILE A 165 0.48 -6.35 -12.26
N ILE A 166 -0.65 -6.13 -11.58
CA ILE A 166 -0.68 -5.57 -10.24
C ILE A 166 -0.10 -6.60 -9.28
N ASN A 167 1.00 -6.24 -8.61
CA ASN A 167 1.72 -7.17 -7.75
C ASN A 167 2.33 -6.54 -6.50
N HIS A 168 2.11 -5.24 -6.29
CA HIS A 168 2.73 -4.51 -5.20
C HIS A 168 1.77 -3.50 -4.58
N ALA A 169 1.82 -3.39 -3.26
CA ALA A 169 1.03 -2.45 -2.48
C ALA A 169 1.91 -1.33 -1.94
N VAL A 170 1.47 -0.09 -2.11
CA VAL A 170 2.22 1.12 -1.78
C VAL A 170 1.33 2.17 -1.14
N VAL A 171 1.92 3.27 -0.67
CA VAL A 171 1.17 4.39 -0.11
C VAL A 171 1.18 5.58 -1.06
N LEU A 172 0.00 6.03 -1.50
CA LEU A 172 -0.18 7.26 -2.24
C LEU A 172 -0.13 8.45 -1.27
N MET A 173 0.90 9.28 -1.42
CA MET A 173 1.23 10.40 -0.53
C MET A 173 0.87 11.77 -1.09
N GLY A 174 0.38 11.82 -2.32
CA GLY A 174 -0.04 13.05 -2.97
C GLY A 174 0.26 13.05 -4.46
N TYR A 175 0.41 14.24 -5.03
CA TYR A 175 0.57 14.46 -6.46
C TYR A 175 1.19 15.82 -6.74
N GLY A 176 1.80 15.97 -7.92
CA GLY A 176 2.36 17.24 -8.36
C GLY A 176 2.45 17.36 -9.86
N GLU A 177 3.24 18.35 -10.29
CA GLU A 177 3.63 18.58 -11.68
C GLU A 177 5.05 19.15 -11.69
N GLN A 178 5.91 18.63 -12.57
CA GLN A 178 7.24 19.18 -12.83
C GLN A 178 7.47 19.20 -14.34
N ASN A 179 7.93 20.32 -14.89
CA ASN A 179 8.22 20.48 -16.31
C ASN A 179 7.05 20.02 -17.22
N CYS A 180 5.83 20.42 -16.86
CA CYS A 180 4.57 20.03 -17.53
C CYS A 180 4.21 18.53 -17.44
N VAL A 181 4.97 17.72 -16.70
CA VAL A 181 4.66 16.31 -16.45
C VAL A 181 4.01 16.19 -15.07
N SER A 182 2.75 15.76 -15.07
CA SER A 182 2.01 15.46 -13.85
C SER A 182 2.48 14.13 -13.25
N TYR A 183 2.55 14.04 -11.93
CA TYR A 183 2.93 12.80 -11.24
C TYR A 183 2.09 12.52 -9.98
N TRP A 184 2.05 11.24 -9.60
CA TRP A 184 1.70 10.74 -8.28
C TRP A 184 2.96 10.65 -7.41
N LEU A 185 2.87 11.04 -6.15
CA LEU A 185 3.93 10.82 -5.17
C LEU A 185 3.60 9.56 -4.37
N ILE A 186 4.47 8.56 -4.45
CA ILE A 186 4.26 7.25 -3.85
C ILE A 186 5.39 6.96 -2.88
N ARG A 187 5.02 6.49 -1.69
CA ARG A 187 5.95 5.92 -0.71
C ARG A 187 6.00 4.42 -0.91
N ASN A 188 7.22 3.89 -0.99
CA ASN A 188 7.50 2.46 -1.11
C ASN A 188 8.04 1.90 0.21
N SER A 189 8.10 0.58 0.31
CA SER A 189 8.58 -0.18 1.49
C SER A 189 9.90 -0.90 1.23
N TRP A 190 10.75 -0.39 0.33
CA TRP A 190 12.06 -0.97 -0.02
C TRP A 190 13.24 -0.25 0.64
N GLY A 191 12.96 0.48 1.73
CA GLY A 191 13.96 1.22 2.48
C GLY A 191 14.26 2.60 1.93
N PRO A 192 14.89 3.47 2.75
CA PRO A 192 15.13 4.88 2.40
C PRO A 192 16.25 5.09 1.38
N THR A 193 17.00 4.04 1.02
CA THR A 193 18.09 4.12 0.03
C THR A 193 17.62 3.85 -1.40
N TRP A 194 16.41 3.32 -1.56
CA TRP A 194 15.81 3.07 -2.87
C TRP A 194 15.08 4.32 -3.37
N GLY A 195 15.18 4.63 -4.67
CA GLY A 195 14.51 5.79 -5.27
C GLY A 195 14.84 7.12 -4.57
N GLU A 196 13.84 8.01 -4.53
CA GLU A 196 13.97 9.34 -3.94
C GLU A 196 13.70 9.28 -2.44
N HIS A 197 14.68 8.76 -1.68
CA HIS A 197 14.58 8.54 -0.24
C HIS A 197 13.45 7.58 0.17
N GLY A 198 13.24 6.52 -0.61
CA GLY A 198 12.16 5.55 -0.43
C GLY A 198 10.85 5.91 -1.14
N TYR A 199 10.86 6.96 -1.95
CA TYR A 199 9.70 7.42 -2.71
C TYR A 199 9.96 7.29 -4.21
N ILE A 200 8.87 7.26 -4.96
CA ILE A 200 8.85 7.35 -6.42
C ILE A 200 7.82 8.37 -6.86
N ARG A 201 8.17 9.13 -7.88
CA ARG A 201 7.21 9.98 -8.59
C ARG A 201 6.79 9.27 -9.86
N LEU A 202 5.56 8.82 -9.91
CA LEU A 202 5.03 8.06 -11.02
C LEU A 202 4.27 9.00 -11.95
N GLU A 203 4.56 9.00 -13.25
CA GLU A 203 3.83 9.81 -14.23
C GLU A 203 2.32 9.59 -14.07
N ARG A 204 1.49 10.62 -14.26
CA ARG A 204 0.03 10.48 -14.25
C ARG A 204 -0.60 11.31 -15.36
N ALA A 205 -1.79 10.90 -15.79
CA ALA A 205 -2.55 11.70 -16.74
C ALA A 205 -2.93 13.05 -16.13
N ARG A 206 -2.91 14.10 -16.95
CA ARG A 206 -3.39 15.43 -16.58
C ARG A 206 -4.80 15.61 -17.11
N ALA A 207 -5.75 15.99 -16.25
CA ALA A 207 -7.10 16.33 -16.71
C ALA A 207 -7.05 17.37 -17.86
N PRO A 208 -7.80 17.17 -18.96
CA PRO A 208 -8.89 16.19 -19.13
C PRO A 208 -8.45 14.81 -19.64
N GLU A 209 -7.15 14.56 -19.82
CA GLU A 209 -6.67 13.26 -20.28
C GLU A 209 -7.05 12.16 -19.28
N HIS A 210 -7.46 11.02 -19.83
CA HIS A 210 -7.77 9.85 -19.04
C HIS A 210 -6.51 9.03 -18.78
N GLU A 211 -6.45 8.41 -17.61
CA GLU A 211 -5.48 7.35 -17.39
C GLU A 211 -5.68 6.27 -18.44
N LYS A 212 -4.60 5.83 -19.10
CA LYS A 212 -4.68 4.62 -19.93
C LYS A 212 -4.95 3.42 -19.04
N CYS A 213 -5.52 2.41 -19.66
CA CYS A 213 -5.91 1.19 -19.02
C CYS A 213 -5.38 -0.01 -19.80
N GLY A 214 -5.30 -1.14 -19.13
CA GLY A 214 -4.88 -2.41 -19.71
C GLY A 214 -5.49 -3.59 -18.97
N TRP A 215 -5.25 -4.77 -19.53
CA TRP A 215 -5.60 -6.03 -18.88
C TRP A 215 -4.44 -6.48 -18.01
N ASP A 216 -4.67 -6.55 -16.70
CA ASP A 216 -3.89 -7.38 -15.81
C ASP A 216 -4.23 -8.84 -16.14
N THR A 217 -3.28 -9.59 -16.69
CA THR A 217 -3.47 -11.00 -17.07
C THR A 217 -3.03 -11.99 -15.98
N ASP A 218 -2.58 -11.50 -14.82
CA ASP A 218 -2.24 -12.31 -13.66
C ASP A 218 -2.77 -11.66 -12.36
N PRO A 219 -4.10 -11.53 -12.23
CA PRO A 219 -4.68 -10.82 -11.11
C PRO A 219 -4.45 -11.53 -9.76
N MET A 220 -4.07 -12.81 -9.77
CA MET A 220 -3.70 -13.55 -8.55
C MET A 220 -2.43 -13.01 -7.90
N ALA A 221 -1.58 -12.30 -8.64
CA ALA A 221 -0.38 -11.66 -8.13
C ALA A 221 -0.67 -10.50 -7.15
N GLY A 222 -1.88 -9.93 -7.16
CA GLY A 222 -2.15 -8.76 -6.30
C GLY A 222 -3.59 -8.34 -6.07
N SER A 223 -4.58 -8.76 -6.87
CA SER A 223 -5.95 -8.21 -6.80
C SER A 223 -7.07 -9.26 -6.64
N ALA A 224 -6.84 -10.50 -7.06
CA ALA A 224 -7.84 -11.57 -7.04
C ALA A 224 -7.66 -12.56 -5.88
N CYS A 225 -8.71 -13.36 -5.65
CA CYS A 225 -8.73 -14.45 -4.67
C CYS A 225 -8.91 -15.80 -5.37
N GLU A 226 -8.27 -16.85 -4.84
CA GLU A 226 -8.46 -18.22 -5.32
C GLU A 226 -9.88 -18.71 -5.07
N THR A 227 -10.50 -18.25 -3.98
CA THR A 227 -11.92 -18.48 -3.68
C THR A 227 -12.62 -17.16 -3.41
N PRO A 228 -13.14 -16.48 -4.46
CA PRO A 228 -13.83 -15.20 -4.32
C PRO A 228 -14.95 -15.24 -3.27
N PRO A 229 -15.04 -14.24 -2.37
CA PRO A 229 -16.05 -14.23 -1.31
C PRO A 229 -17.50 -14.23 -1.79
N ASP A 230 -17.74 -13.80 -3.03
CA ASP A 230 -19.07 -13.78 -3.66
C ASP A 230 -19.45 -15.13 -4.32
N GLY A 231 -18.58 -16.13 -4.23
CA GLY A 231 -18.77 -17.44 -4.85
C GLY A 231 -18.53 -17.46 -6.36
N SER A 232 -18.04 -16.37 -6.94
CA SER A 232 -17.64 -16.33 -8.34
C SER A 232 -16.36 -17.14 -8.59
N ASN A 233 -16.08 -17.44 -9.86
CA ASN A 233 -14.79 -18.02 -10.23
C ASN A 233 -13.70 -16.94 -10.20
N PRO A 234 -12.44 -17.28 -9.82
CA PRO A 234 -11.32 -16.36 -9.93
C PRO A 234 -11.21 -15.78 -11.35
N PRO A 235 -11.05 -14.45 -11.49
CA PRO A 235 -10.89 -13.84 -12.80
C PRO A 235 -9.56 -14.27 -13.42
N THR A 236 -9.56 -14.54 -14.73
CA THR A 236 -8.33 -14.79 -15.49
C THR A 236 -7.64 -13.52 -15.94
N LYS A 237 -8.35 -12.38 -15.89
CA LYS A 237 -7.82 -11.04 -16.12
C LYS A 237 -8.69 -9.98 -15.48
N VAL A 238 -8.11 -8.85 -15.12
CA VAL A 238 -8.81 -7.68 -14.54
C VAL A 238 -8.47 -6.43 -15.33
N TRP A 239 -9.44 -5.53 -15.47
CA TRP A 239 -9.21 -4.24 -16.14
C TRP A 239 -8.72 -3.21 -15.13
N VAL A 240 -7.53 -2.66 -15.37
CA VAL A 240 -6.84 -1.73 -14.47
C VAL A 240 -6.49 -0.44 -15.23
N CYS A 241 -6.56 0.70 -14.55
CA CYS A 241 -6.34 2.03 -15.11
C CYS A 241 -5.47 2.88 -14.20
N GLY A 242 -4.38 3.40 -14.78
CA GLY A 242 -3.37 4.14 -14.04
C GLY A 242 -2.02 3.99 -14.73
N THR A 243 -1.05 4.78 -14.30
CA THR A 243 0.34 4.50 -14.63
C THR A 243 0.79 3.35 -13.74
N CYS A 244 1.31 2.27 -14.35
CA CYS A 244 1.57 0.99 -13.69
C CYS A 244 0.31 0.28 -13.16
N GLY A 245 -0.80 0.41 -13.90
CA GLY A 245 -2.05 -0.27 -13.59
C GLY A 245 -2.94 0.51 -12.65
#